data_AF-A0A496BPK8-F1
#
_entry.id   AF-A0A496BPK8-F1
#
_cell.length_a   1.000
_cell.length_b   1.000
_cell.length_c   1.000
_cell.angle_alpha   90.00
_cell.angle_beta   90.00
_cell.angle_gamma   90.00
#
_symmetry.space_group_name_H-M   'P 1'
#
loop_
_entity.id
_entity.type
_entity.pdbx_description
1 polymer ?
#
loop_
_entity_poly.entity_id
_entity_poly.type
_entity_poly.pdbx_seq_one_letter_code
_entity_poly.pdbx_strand_id
1 'polypeptide(L)'
;TGTSMRLEVLDTAEAMYKELAGERGGGSGYLFPFLSGTKNGHEAYLEYNAALSRFNRNLRMLKEVAGIASDVTSYTIRHSFAMALKEQNVPIEMISELLGHKSIKTTQIYLRSFSLEKMTVVNKSCFENVYNYMPEVG
;
A
#
# COMPACT_ATOMS: atom_id res chain seq x y z
N THR A 1 10.61 8.09 6.10
CA THR A 1 10.98 6.66 6.17
C THR A 1 12.40 6.49 5.66
N GLY A 2 13.12 5.43 6.04
CA GLY A 2 14.57 5.35 5.77
C GLY A 2 15.19 4.02 6.20
N THR A 3 14.41 2.95 6.11
CA THR A 3 14.92 1.59 6.24
C THR A 3 15.10 1.07 4.82
N SER A 4 16.24 0.48 4.52
CA SER A 4 16.42 -0.22 3.24
C SER A 4 15.46 -1.40 3.22
N MET A 5 14.74 -1.57 2.11
CA MET A 5 13.85 -2.70 1.89
C MET A 5 14.26 -3.40 0.59
N ARG A 6 14.05 -4.70 0.53
CA ARG A 6 14.24 -5.50 -0.68
C ARG A 6 12.91 -6.12 -1.04
N LEU A 7 12.52 -5.98 -2.29
CA LEU A 7 11.32 -6.58 -2.86
C LEU A 7 11.72 -7.26 -4.15
N GLU A 8 11.17 -8.45 -4.37
CA GLU A 8 11.23 -9.12 -5.65
C GLU A 8 10.27 -8.43 -6.63
N VAL A 9 10.72 -8.20 -7.86
CA VAL A 9 9.85 -7.76 -8.95
C VAL A 9 9.18 -9.00 -9.51
N LEU A 10 7.87 -9.13 -9.29
CA LEU A 10 7.10 -10.27 -9.78
C LEU A 10 6.96 -10.20 -11.31
N ASP A 11 6.86 -11.35 -11.97
CA ASP A 11 6.65 -11.46 -13.42
C ASP A 11 5.43 -10.66 -13.89
N THR A 12 4.39 -10.58 -13.06
CA THR A 12 3.17 -9.79 -13.34
C THR A 12 3.43 -8.28 -13.40
N ALA A 13 4.47 -7.79 -12.73
CA ALA A 13 4.88 -6.40 -12.74
C ALA A 13 5.95 -6.12 -13.80
N GLU A 14 6.62 -7.15 -14.33
CA GLU A 14 7.73 -7.02 -15.27
C GLU A 14 7.34 -6.31 -16.57
N ALA A 15 6.15 -6.61 -17.11
CA ALA A 15 5.63 -5.95 -18.31
C ALA A 15 5.42 -4.44 -18.08
N MET A 16 4.76 -4.08 -16.98
CA MET A 16 4.55 -2.67 -16.60
C MET A 16 5.88 -1.97 -16.31
N TYR A 17 6.84 -2.67 -15.69
CA TYR A 17 8.16 -2.14 -15.44
C TYR A 17 8.87 -1.78 -16.75
N LYS A 18 8.88 -2.68 -17.73
CA LYS A 18 9.51 -2.45 -19.05
C LYS A 18 8.88 -1.27 -19.79
N GLU A 19 7.55 -1.16 -19.76
CA GLU A 19 6.82 -0.06 -20.38
C GLU A 19 7.18 1.29 -19.73
N LEU A 20 7.23 1.34 -18.40
CA LEU A 20 7.47 2.58 -17.65
C LEU A 20 8.95 2.95 -17.52
N ALA A 21 9.87 2.00 -17.69
CA ALA A 21 11.31 2.22 -17.53
C ALA A 21 11.86 3.23 -18.55
N GLY A 22 11.30 3.27 -19.77
CA GLY A 22 11.61 4.25 -20.83
C GLY A 22 13.11 4.44 -21.12
N GLU A 23 13.45 5.49 -21.86
CA GLU A 23 14.84 5.94 -21.97
C GLU A 23 15.20 6.78 -20.76
N ARG A 24 16.11 6.27 -19.93
CA ARG A 24 16.63 7.01 -18.77
C ARG A 24 17.67 8.02 -19.24
N GLY A 25 17.54 9.28 -18.81
CA GLY A 25 18.57 10.28 -19.04
C GLY A 25 19.90 9.84 -18.41
N GLY A 26 20.99 9.98 -19.15
CA GLY A 26 22.33 9.63 -18.66
C GLY A 26 22.65 10.38 -17.37
N GLY A 27 22.81 9.64 -16.26
CA GLY A 27 23.12 10.19 -14.94
C GLY A 27 21.95 10.23 -13.94
N SER A 28 20.72 9.89 -14.34
CA SER A 28 19.60 9.78 -13.39
C SER A 28 19.72 8.50 -12.55
N GLY A 29 19.68 8.65 -11.22
CA GLY A 29 19.63 7.52 -10.28
C GLY A 29 18.23 6.95 -10.04
N TYR A 30 17.20 7.45 -10.72
CA TYR A 30 15.82 7.02 -10.51
C TYR A 30 15.42 5.82 -11.38
N LEU A 31 14.52 4.98 -10.84
CA LEU A 31 14.02 3.79 -11.54
C LEU A 31 13.19 4.13 -12.79
N PHE A 32 12.48 5.25 -12.76
CA PHE A 32 11.59 5.71 -13.83
C PHE A 32 11.96 7.13 -14.27
N PRO A 33 11.78 7.48 -15.56
CA PRO A 33 12.17 8.78 -16.12
C PRO A 33 11.17 9.90 -15.80
N PHE A 34 10.37 9.76 -14.74
CA PHE A 34 9.40 10.79 -14.32
C PHE A 34 10.07 11.97 -13.61
N LEU A 35 11.28 11.74 -13.09
CA LEU A 35 12.14 12.73 -12.45
C LEU A 35 13.46 12.78 -13.21
N SER A 36 13.97 13.99 -13.41
CA SER A 36 15.21 14.21 -14.17
C SER A 36 16.43 13.54 -13.53
N GLY A 37 16.48 13.48 -12.19
CA GLY A 37 17.65 12.98 -11.46
C GLY A 37 18.85 13.93 -11.49
N THR A 38 18.72 15.11 -12.11
CA THR A 38 19.80 16.10 -12.26
C THR A 38 19.64 17.30 -11.31
N LYS A 39 18.45 17.49 -10.75
CA LYS A 39 18.13 18.59 -9.81
C LYS A 39 18.50 18.22 -8.38
N ASN A 40 18.82 19.25 -7.58
CA ASN A 40 19.18 19.11 -6.17
C ASN A 40 18.35 20.05 -5.27
N GLY A 41 18.31 19.74 -3.97
CA GLY A 41 17.71 20.62 -2.96
C GLY A 41 16.26 21.00 -3.25
N HIS A 42 15.96 22.30 -3.25
CA HIS A 42 14.62 22.83 -3.45
C HIS A 42 14.06 22.54 -4.86
N GLU A 43 14.90 22.55 -5.89
CA GLU A 43 14.45 22.27 -7.27
C GLU A 43 14.01 20.81 -7.43
N ALA A 44 14.72 19.87 -6.81
CA ALA A 44 14.33 18.47 -6.78
C ALA A 44 12.99 18.28 -6.05
N TYR A 45 12.79 18.99 -4.95
CA TYR A 45 11.52 18.99 -4.21
C TYR A 45 10.35 19.50 -5.06
N LEU A 46 10.52 20.60 -5.80
CA LEU A 46 9.49 21.12 -6.70
C LEU A 46 9.17 20.14 -7.84
N GLU A 47 10.19 19.54 -8.44
CA GLU A 47 10.02 18.53 -9.49
C GLU A 47 9.21 17.33 -8.98
N TYR A 48 9.56 16.82 -7.81
CA TYR A 48 8.84 15.74 -7.16
C TYR A 48 7.36 16.09 -6.93
N ASN A 49 7.07 17.26 -6.36
CA ASN A 49 5.68 17.66 -6.09
C ASN A 49 4.89 17.88 -7.37
N ALA A 50 5.51 18.41 -8.42
CA ALA A 50 4.90 18.52 -9.72
C ALA A 50 4.56 17.13 -10.29
N ALA A 51 5.48 16.17 -10.21
CA ALA A 51 5.25 14.79 -10.64
C ALA A 51 4.11 14.12 -9.84
N LEU A 52 4.12 14.25 -8.52
CA LEU A 52 3.06 13.74 -7.64
C LEU A 52 1.70 14.36 -7.96
N SER A 53 1.65 15.66 -8.22
CA SER A 53 0.41 16.37 -8.59
C SER A 53 -0.14 15.89 -9.93
N ARG A 54 0.74 15.66 -10.93
CA ARG A 54 0.35 15.05 -12.21
C ARG A 54 -0.21 13.64 -12.00
N PHE A 55 0.47 12.83 -11.20
CA PHE A 55 0.04 11.47 -10.90
C PHE A 55 -1.35 11.44 -10.24
N ASN A 56 -1.57 12.25 -9.20
CA ASN A 56 -2.87 12.33 -8.52
C ASN A 56 -3.99 12.87 -9.43
N ARG A 57 -3.67 13.80 -10.35
CA ARG A 57 -4.64 14.25 -11.36
C ARG A 57 -5.01 13.11 -12.33
N ASN A 58 -4.05 12.30 -12.74
CA ASN A 58 -4.32 11.14 -13.59
C ASN A 58 -5.19 10.10 -12.86
N LEU A 59 -4.93 9.84 -11.58
CA LEU A 59 -5.79 9.00 -10.75
C LEU A 59 -7.21 9.56 -10.63
N ARG A 60 -7.34 10.89 -10.51
CA ARG A 60 -8.65 11.53 -10.50
C ARG A 60 -9.42 11.27 -11.79
N MET A 61 -8.78 11.38 -12.95
CA MET A 61 -9.42 11.06 -14.22
C MET A 61 -9.79 9.58 -14.32
N LEU A 62 -8.89 8.69 -13.91
CA LEU A 62 -9.14 7.25 -13.92
C LEU A 62 -10.31 6.84 -13.03
N LYS A 63 -10.47 7.45 -11.85
CA LYS A 63 -11.60 7.13 -10.96
C LYS A 63 -12.95 7.49 -11.57
N GLU A 64 -13.03 8.59 -12.32
CA GLU A 64 -14.27 9.00 -12.99
C GLU A 64 -14.63 7.99 -14.09
N VAL A 65 -13.64 7.58 -14.89
CA VAL A 65 -13.82 6.55 -15.94
C VAL A 65 -14.20 5.19 -15.34
N ALA A 66 -13.62 4.83 -14.19
CA ALA A 66 -13.91 3.59 -13.49
C ALA A 66 -15.21 3.63 -12.66
N GLY A 67 -15.91 4.76 -12.58
CA GLY A 67 -17.14 4.91 -11.79
C GLY A 67 -16.92 4.82 -10.28
N ILE A 68 -15.72 5.15 -9.79
CA ILE A 68 -15.38 5.10 -8.36
C ILE A 68 -15.79 6.43 -7.71
N ALA A 69 -16.76 6.36 -6.80
CA ALA A 69 -17.32 7.53 -6.12
C ALA A 69 -16.34 8.21 -5.15
N SER A 70 -15.48 7.44 -4.49
CA SER A 70 -14.51 7.96 -3.53
C SER A 70 -13.30 8.61 -4.21
N ASP A 71 -12.64 9.52 -3.52
CA ASP A 71 -11.42 10.13 -4.05
C ASP A 71 -10.24 9.15 -4.06
N VAL A 72 -9.54 9.12 -5.19
CA VAL A 72 -8.38 8.27 -5.43
C VAL A 72 -7.13 9.12 -5.59
N THR A 73 -6.16 8.90 -4.70
CA THR A 73 -4.83 9.50 -4.72
C THR A 73 -3.76 8.43 -4.55
N SER A 74 -2.49 8.80 -4.68
CA SER A 74 -1.36 7.92 -4.37
C SER A 74 -1.43 7.37 -2.93
N TYR A 75 -1.94 8.16 -2.00
CA TYR A 75 -2.18 7.73 -0.62
C TYR A 75 -3.29 6.68 -0.55
N THR A 76 -4.39 6.89 -1.26
CA THR A 76 -5.51 5.92 -1.33
C THR A 76 -5.01 4.56 -1.81
N ILE A 77 -4.18 4.51 -2.85
CA ILE A 77 -3.60 3.25 -3.37
C ILE A 77 -2.81 2.51 -2.30
N ARG A 78 -1.88 3.20 -1.62
CA ARG A 78 -1.07 2.61 -0.55
C ARG A 78 -1.96 2.11 0.61
N HIS A 79 -3.00 2.87 0.96
CA HIS A 79 -3.94 2.49 2.01
C HIS A 79 -4.76 1.26 1.63
N SER A 80 -5.27 1.21 0.40
CA SER A 80 -6.00 0.04 -0.11
C SER A 80 -5.13 -1.21 -0.13
N PHE A 81 -3.85 -1.10 -0.51
CA PHE A 81 -2.89 -2.21 -0.44
C PHE A 81 -2.73 -2.74 1.00
N ALA A 82 -2.46 -1.85 1.96
CA ALA A 82 -2.30 -2.22 3.36
C ALA A 82 -3.57 -2.85 3.95
N MET A 83 -4.74 -2.29 3.64
CA MET A 83 -6.02 -2.82 4.08
C MET A 83 -6.34 -4.17 3.43
N ALA A 84 -6.03 -4.39 2.15
CA ALA A 84 -6.22 -5.67 1.49
C ALA A 84 -5.42 -6.79 2.16
N LEU A 85 -4.15 -6.52 2.51
CA LEU A 85 -3.32 -7.47 3.25
C LEU A 85 -3.86 -7.73 4.66
N LYS A 86 -4.29 -6.69 5.37
CA LYS A 86 -4.95 -6.85 6.68
C LYS A 86 -6.22 -7.69 6.55
N GLU A 87 -7.00 -7.49 5.50
CA GLU A 87 -8.19 -8.28 5.20
C GLU A 87 -7.87 -9.70 4.71
N GLN A 88 -6.61 -10.05 4.49
CA GLN A 88 -6.17 -11.42 4.28
C GLN A 88 -5.52 -12.01 5.56
N ASN A 89 -5.66 -11.32 6.69
CA ASN A 89 -5.06 -11.69 7.98
C ASN A 89 -3.53 -11.77 7.92
N VAL A 90 -2.89 -11.02 7.02
CA VAL A 90 -1.43 -10.90 6.97
C VAL A 90 -0.95 -10.21 8.26
N PRO A 91 0.10 -10.72 8.92
CA PRO A 91 0.66 -10.11 10.13
C PRO A 91 1.01 -8.64 9.93
N ILE A 92 0.70 -7.80 10.91
CA ILE A 92 0.91 -6.36 10.82
C ILE A 92 2.39 -5.99 10.67
N GLU A 93 3.29 -6.82 11.21
CA GLU A 93 4.73 -6.74 11.07
C GLU A 93 5.14 -6.84 9.60
N MET A 94 4.61 -7.84 8.89
CA MET A 94 4.86 -8.05 7.46
C MET A 94 4.27 -6.91 6.62
N ILE A 95 3.07 -6.44 6.95
CA ILE A 95 2.48 -5.26 6.29
C ILE A 95 3.38 -4.03 6.51
N SER A 96 3.90 -3.85 7.74
CA SER A 96 4.79 -2.75 8.08
C SER A 96 6.10 -2.78 7.28
N GLU A 97 6.68 -3.96 7.10
CA GLU A 97 7.88 -4.18 6.28
C GLU A 97 7.61 -3.89 4.80
N LEU A 98 6.51 -4.40 4.25
CA LEU A 98 6.09 -4.14 2.85
C LEU A 98 5.83 -2.64 2.58
N LEU A 99 5.42 -1.88 3.60
CA LEU A 99 5.24 -0.43 3.50
C LEU A 99 6.53 0.38 3.79
N GLY A 100 7.61 -0.27 4.21
CA GLY A 100 8.88 0.38 4.56
C GLY A 100 8.77 1.29 5.80
N HIS A 101 7.84 1.00 6.71
CA HIS A 101 7.64 1.77 7.92
C HIS A 101 8.70 1.41 8.98
N LYS A 102 9.33 2.44 9.58
CA LYS A 102 10.34 2.27 10.66
C LYS A 102 9.75 1.79 11.98
N SER A 103 8.43 1.90 12.15
CA SER A 103 7.74 1.51 13.37
C SER A 103 6.37 0.96 13.03
N ILE A 104 6.04 -0.19 13.63
CA ILE A 104 4.73 -0.82 13.56
C ILE A 104 3.63 0.18 13.99
N LYS A 105 3.93 1.10 14.91
CA LYS A 105 2.98 2.15 15.34
C LYS A 105 2.50 3.03 14.19
N THR A 106 3.35 3.28 13.19
CA THR A 106 2.96 4.01 11.97
C THR A 106 1.94 3.20 11.16
N THR A 107 2.16 1.88 11.05
CA THR A 107 1.25 0.94 10.38
C THR A 107 -0.07 0.78 11.14
N GLN A 108 -0.05 0.76 12.48
CA GLN A 108 -1.25 0.69 13.32
C GLN A 108 -2.17 1.90 13.12
N ILE A 109 -1.62 3.12 13.06
CA ILE A 109 -2.39 4.34 12.74
C ILE A 109 -2.94 4.28 11.32
N TYR A 110 -2.20 3.62 10.41
CA TYR A 110 -2.52 3.53 8.99
C TYR A 110 -3.63 2.52 8.66
N LEU A 111 -3.87 1.55 9.54
CA LEU A 111 -4.85 0.48 9.33
C LEU A 111 -6.15 0.78 10.09
N ARG A 112 -7.27 0.90 9.39
CA ARG A 112 -8.62 1.01 9.98
C ARG A 112 -9.02 -0.28 10.72
N SER A 113 -10.05 -0.21 11.56
CA SER A 113 -10.67 -1.41 12.18
C SER A 113 -11.08 -2.45 11.12
N PHE A 114 -11.08 -3.73 11.50
CA PHE A 114 -11.58 -4.81 10.64
C PHE A 114 -13.06 -4.59 10.28
N SER A 115 -13.52 -5.21 9.19
CA SER A 115 -14.94 -5.23 8.85
C SER A 115 -15.78 -5.84 9.99
N LEU A 116 -17.00 -5.33 10.17
CA LEU A 116 -17.94 -5.86 11.17
C LEU A 116 -18.18 -7.36 10.97
N GLU A 117 -18.34 -7.79 9.72
CA GLU A 117 -18.52 -9.19 9.36
C GLU A 117 -17.42 -10.08 9.94
N LYS A 118 -16.14 -9.70 9.76
CA LYS A 118 -15.03 -10.46 10.34
C LYS A 118 -15.00 -10.43 11.85
N MET A 119 -15.25 -9.27 12.45
CA MET A 119 -15.34 -9.16 13.90
C MET A 119 -16.43 -10.07 14.44
N THR A 120 -17.58 -10.16 13.76
CA THR A 120 -18.69 -11.06 14.10
C THR A 120 -18.27 -12.53 13.97
N VAL A 121 -17.57 -12.92 12.90
CA VAL A 121 -17.09 -14.32 12.72
C VAL A 121 -16.13 -14.71 13.83
N VAL A 122 -15.15 -13.87 14.15
CA VAL A 122 -14.18 -14.14 15.24
C VAL A 122 -14.91 -14.22 16.59
N ASN A 123 -15.79 -13.26 16.86
CA ASN A 123 -16.57 -13.24 18.09
C ASN A 123 -17.42 -14.51 18.22
N LYS A 124 -18.13 -14.90 17.16
CA LYS A 124 -18.94 -16.13 17.13
C LYS A 124 -18.10 -17.38 17.38
N SER A 125 -16.96 -17.51 16.72
CA SER A 125 -16.03 -18.62 16.94
C SER A 125 -15.54 -18.70 18.40
N CYS A 126 -15.21 -17.56 19.02
CA CYS A 126 -14.86 -17.53 20.43
C CYS A 126 -16.02 -18.02 21.32
N PHE A 127 -17.24 -17.55 21.09
CA PHE A 127 -18.41 -17.99 21.85
C PHE A 127 -18.71 -19.47 21.66
N GLU A 128 -18.67 -19.98 20.43
CA GLU A 128 -18.91 -21.39 20.14
C GLU A 128 -17.85 -22.30 20.76
N ASN A 129 -16.58 -21.91 20.77
CA ASN A 129 -15.52 -22.67 21.45
C ASN A 129 -15.69 -22.70 22.97
N VAL A 130 -16.23 -21.66 23.58
CA VAL A 130 -16.49 -21.63 25.03
C VAL A 130 -17.72 -22.47 25.39
N TYR A 131 -18.79 -22.39 24.60
CA TYR A 131 -20.05 -23.09 24.88
C TYR A 131 -20.03 -24.57 24.48
N ASN A 132 -19.33 -24.94 23.40
CA ASN A 132 -19.17 -26.34 22.99
C ASN A 132 -18.11 -27.09 23.82
N TYR A 133 -17.42 -26.40 24.73
CA TYR A 133 -16.54 -27.00 25.74
C TYR A 133 -17.31 -27.22 27.06
N MET A 134 -18.52 -27.78 26.99
CA MET A 134 -19.08 -28.46 28.16
C MET A 134 -18.45 -29.86 28.18
N PRO A 135 -17.63 -30.20 29.18
CA PRO A 135 -17.08 -31.55 29.25
C PRO A 135 -18.25 -32.50 29.48
N GLU A 136 -18.29 -33.57 28.67
CA GLU A 136 -19.00 -34.79 29.00
C GLU A 136 -18.31 -35.40 30.23
N VAL A 137 -18.54 -34.81 31.40
CA VAL A 137 -18.23 -35.44 32.69
C VAL A 137 -19.53 -36.07 33.18
N GLY A 138 -19.64 -37.37 32.87
CA GLY A 138 -20.56 -38.29 33.52
C GLY A 138 -20.14 -38.62 34.95
#